data_AF-A0A7H8M183-F1
#
_entry.id   AF-A0A7H8M183-F1
#
_cell.length_a   1.000
_cell.length_b   1.000
_cell.length_c   1.000
_cell.angle_alpha   90.00
_cell.angle_beta   90.00
_cell.angle_gamma   90.00
#
_symmetry.space_group_name_H-M   'P 1'
#
loop_
_entity.id
_entity.type
_entity.pdbx_description
1 polymer ?
#
loop_
_entity_poly.entity_id
_entity_poly.type
_entity_poly.pdbx_seq_one_letter_code
_entity_poly.pdbx_strand_id
1 'polypeptide(L)'
;MPLGRRVSKDVAEPYEADQRLAAEYDGWLAAAGDAERALREAQAAGADAAELRALTVAFDKAMTAVLAAAEASERAAMGPKVYATAAQDAKARRAAEIAYRKAKARPAVRPWTDEVDRLRTAREAHRLSFKTVPAALG
;
A
#
# COMPACT_ATOMS: atom_id res chain seq x y z
N MET A 1 15.57 37.75 -7.29
CA MET A 1 14.66 36.60 -7.15
C MET A 1 15.50 35.33 -7.02
N PRO A 2 15.66 34.72 -5.84
CA PRO A 2 16.39 33.46 -5.77
C PRO A 2 15.50 32.37 -6.37
N LEU A 3 16.03 31.70 -7.38
CA LEU A 3 15.38 30.66 -8.17
C LEU A 3 14.78 29.60 -7.22
N GLY A 4 13.48 29.35 -7.39
CA GLY A 4 12.74 28.32 -6.67
C GLY A 4 13.52 27.01 -6.68
N ARG A 5 13.77 26.49 -5.46
CA ARG A 5 14.47 25.25 -5.16
C ARG A 5 14.04 24.14 -6.13
N ARG A 6 14.87 23.83 -7.14
CA ARG A 6 14.71 22.66 -8.00
C ARG A 6 14.58 21.45 -7.09
N VAL A 7 13.53 20.65 -7.29
CA VAL A 7 13.47 19.30 -6.74
C VAL A 7 14.75 18.61 -7.21
N SER A 8 15.58 18.13 -6.28
CA SER A 8 16.81 17.44 -6.66
C SER A 8 16.43 16.20 -7.48
N LYS A 9 17.22 15.89 -8.51
CA LYS A 9 16.98 14.73 -9.39
C LYS A 9 16.75 13.44 -8.59
N ASP A 10 17.46 13.31 -7.46
CA ASP A 10 17.39 12.17 -6.55
C ASP A 10 16.00 11.98 -5.89
N VAL A 11 15.18 13.03 -5.81
CA VAL A 11 13.82 12.97 -5.26
C VAL A 11 12.77 12.82 -6.37
N ALA A 12 13.11 13.18 -7.61
CA ALA A 12 12.20 13.04 -8.75
C ALA A 12 11.92 11.56 -9.03
N GLU A 13 12.94 10.70 -9.02
CA GLU A 13 12.80 9.27 -9.30
C GLU A 13 11.84 8.52 -8.34
N PRO A 14 12.00 8.58 -6.99
CA PRO A 14 11.08 7.91 -6.08
C PRO A 14 9.67 8.50 -6.13
N TYR A 15 9.54 9.81 -6.37
CA TYR A 15 8.24 10.44 -6.53
C TYR A 15 7.53 10.00 -7.82
N GLU A 16 8.25 9.91 -8.94
CA GLU A 16 7.71 9.37 -10.19
C GLU A 16 7.37 7.88 -10.09
N ALA A 17 8.16 7.10 -9.36
CA ALA A 17 7.83 5.70 -9.08
C ALA A 17 6.53 5.56 -8.30
N ASP A 18 6.34 6.37 -7.25
CA ASP A 18 5.07 6.40 -6.50
C ASP A 18 3.90 6.88 -7.36
N GLN A 19 4.10 7.87 -8.26
CA GLN A 19 3.04 8.29 -9.18
C GLN A 19 2.63 7.17 -10.15
N ARG A 20 3.60 6.42 -10.69
CA ARG A 20 3.29 5.26 -11.56
C ARG A 20 2.52 4.19 -10.81
N LEU A 21 2.97 3.84 -9.60
CA LEU A 21 2.31 2.82 -8.79
C LEU A 21 0.91 3.28 -8.31
N ALA A 22 0.75 4.56 -7.98
CA ALA A 22 -0.53 5.16 -7.62
C ALA A 22 -1.54 5.09 -8.77
N ALA A 23 -1.09 5.28 -10.01
CA ALA A 23 -1.95 5.18 -11.19
C ALA A 23 -2.51 3.77 -11.41
N GLU A 24 -1.89 2.74 -10.83
CA GLU A 24 -2.34 1.36 -10.92
C GLU A 24 -3.28 0.94 -9.77
N TYR A 25 -3.56 1.83 -8.80
CA TYR A 25 -4.33 1.49 -7.59
C TYR A 25 -5.66 0.80 -7.91
N ASP A 26 -6.46 1.35 -8.83
CA ASP A 26 -7.77 0.78 -9.18
C ASP A 26 -7.65 -0.63 -9.79
N GLY A 27 -6.59 -0.87 -10.59
CA GLY A 27 -6.30 -2.17 -11.15
C GLY A 27 -5.92 -3.19 -10.07
N TRP A 28 -5.08 -2.78 -9.11
CA TRP A 28 -4.72 -3.62 -7.98
C TRP A 28 -5.90 -3.89 -7.04
N LEU A 29 -6.78 -2.91 -6.84
CA LEU A 29 -8.01 -3.06 -6.05
C LEU A 29 -8.96 -4.07 -6.71
N ALA A 30 -9.16 -3.97 -8.03
CA ALA A 30 -9.96 -4.94 -8.77
C ALA A 30 -9.37 -6.35 -8.64
N ALA A 31 -8.06 -6.51 -8.83
CA ALA A 31 -7.38 -7.79 -8.70
C ALA A 31 -7.50 -8.39 -7.28
N ALA A 32 -7.43 -7.57 -6.24
CA ALA A 32 -7.68 -8.01 -4.87
C ALA A 32 -9.12 -8.49 -4.67
N GLY A 33 -10.10 -7.76 -5.21
CA GLY A 33 -11.50 -8.17 -5.19
C GLY A 33 -11.74 -9.48 -5.95
N ASP A 34 -11.09 -9.69 -7.09
CA ASP A 34 -11.19 -10.92 -7.88
C ASP A 34 -10.61 -12.12 -7.11
N ALA A 35 -9.44 -11.93 -6.50
CA ALA A 35 -8.80 -12.96 -5.68
C ALA A 35 -9.62 -13.30 -4.43
N GLU A 36 -10.27 -12.31 -3.79
CA GLU A 36 -11.20 -12.57 -2.68
C GLU A 36 -12.37 -13.42 -3.14
N ARG A 37 -13.02 -13.05 -4.25
CA ARG A 37 -14.18 -13.80 -4.77
C ARG A 37 -13.81 -15.25 -5.09
N ALA A 38 -12.69 -15.47 -5.78
CA ALA A 38 -12.21 -16.82 -6.08
C ALA A 38 -11.98 -17.65 -4.80
N LEU A 39 -11.38 -17.05 -3.76
CA LEU A 39 -11.20 -17.71 -2.47
C LEU A 39 -12.54 -18.06 -1.81
N ARG A 40 -13.50 -17.13 -1.81
CA ARG A 40 -14.84 -17.34 -1.22
C ARG A 40 -15.62 -18.43 -1.95
N GLU A 41 -15.55 -18.44 -3.27
CA GLU A 41 -16.19 -19.45 -4.12
C GLU A 41 -15.62 -20.85 -3.84
N ALA A 42 -14.30 -20.98 -3.78
CA ALA A 42 -13.64 -22.26 -3.42
C ALA A 42 -14.00 -22.72 -2.00
N GLN A 43 -14.07 -21.81 -1.03
CA GLN A 43 -14.53 -22.12 0.32
C GLN A 43 -15.97 -22.64 0.32
N ALA A 44 -16.87 -21.99 -0.42
CA ALA A 44 -18.28 -22.40 -0.53
C ALA A 44 -18.44 -23.74 -1.25
N ALA A 45 -17.57 -24.04 -2.22
CA ALA A 45 -17.54 -25.30 -2.95
C ALA A 45 -16.92 -26.47 -2.15
N GLY A 46 -16.35 -26.21 -0.98
CA GLY A 46 -15.64 -27.23 -0.20
C GLY A 46 -14.38 -27.74 -0.90
N ALA A 47 -13.67 -26.84 -1.60
CA ALA A 47 -12.40 -27.13 -2.26
C ALA A 47 -11.38 -27.74 -1.29
N ASP A 48 -10.42 -28.48 -1.85
CA ASP A 48 -9.40 -29.13 -1.03
C ASP A 48 -8.45 -28.12 -0.36
N ALA A 49 -7.72 -28.60 0.66
CA ALA A 49 -6.83 -27.75 1.45
C ALA A 49 -5.68 -27.13 0.63
N ALA A 50 -5.21 -27.80 -0.44
CA ALA A 50 -4.12 -27.30 -1.26
C ALA A 50 -4.59 -26.13 -2.14
N GLU A 51 -5.78 -26.26 -2.74
CA GLU A 51 -6.44 -25.21 -3.50
C GLU A 51 -6.75 -23.99 -2.62
N LEU A 52 -7.38 -24.20 -1.46
CA LEU A 52 -7.69 -23.13 -0.51
C LEU A 52 -6.43 -22.39 -0.05
N ARG A 53 -5.34 -23.12 0.19
CA ARG A 53 -4.04 -22.51 0.54
C ARG A 53 -3.49 -21.66 -0.61
N ALA A 54 -3.56 -22.15 -1.85
CA ALA A 54 -3.08 -21.40 -3.01
C ALA A 54 -3.86 -20.09 -3.19
N LEU A 55 -5.19 -20.14 -3.12
CA LEU A 55 -6.07 -18.97 -3.23
C LEU A 55 -5.87 -17.98 -2.08
N THR A 56 -5.68 -18.48 -0.86
CA THR A 56 -5.36 -17.64 0.31
C THR A 56 -4.08 -16.84 0.10
N VAL A 57 -3.04 -17.48 -0.44
CA VAL A 57 -1.76 -16.82 -0.76
C VAL A 57 -1.91 -15.83 -1.91
N ALA A 58 -2.70 -16.18 -2.93
CA ALA A 58 -2.99 -15.28 -4.05
C ALA A 58 -3.70 -14.00 -3.55
N PHE A 59 -4.69 -14.14 -2.66
CA PHE A 59 -5.38 -13.00 -2.09
C PHE A 59 -4.46 -12.15 -1.19
N ASP A 60 -3.61 -12.73 -0.34
CA ASP A 60 -2.65 -11.93 0.46
C ASP A 60 -1.66 -11.16 -0.40
N LYS A 61 -1.22 -11.73 -1.53
CA LYS A 61 -0.37 -11.04 -2.50
C LYS A 61 -1.10 -9.87 -3.16
N ALA A 62 -2.35 -10.07 -3.59
CA ALA A 62 -3.15 -9.01 -4.17
C ALA A 62 -3.42 -7.88 -3.16
N MET A 63 -3.74 -8.22 -1.91
CA MET A 63 -3.86 -7.27 -0.80
C MET A 63 -2.57 -6.49 -0.54
N THR A 64 -1.41 -7.14 -0.66
CA THR A 64 -0.11 -6.47 -0.54
C THR A 64 0.13 -5.48 -1.67
N ALA A 65 -0.23 -5.83 -2.91
CA ALA A 65 -0.07 -4.96 -4.07
C ALA A 65 -0.96 -3.72 -3.99
N VAL A 66 -2.25 -3.88 -3.69
CA VAL A 66 -3.18 -2.74 -3.54
C VAL A 66 -2.79 -1.85 -2.37
N LEU A 67 -2.31 -2.42 -1.26
CA LEU A 67 -1.79 -1.63 -0.13
C LEU A 67 -0.58 -0.80 -0.54
N ALA A 68 0.36 -1.38 -1.28
CA ALA A 68 1.53 -0.65 -1.79
C ALA A 68 1.11 0.52 -2.71
N ALA A 69 0.11 0.31 -3.57
CA ALA A 69 -0.43 1.36 -4.44
C ALA A 69 -1.19 2.45 -3.67
N ALA A 70 -1.93 2.10 -2.62
CA ALA A 70 -2.57 3.08 -1.74
C ALA A 70 -1.55 3.92 -0.97
N GLU A 71 -0.49 3.30 -0.45
CA GLU A 71 0.61 4.00 0.22
C GLU A 71 1.39 4.92 -0.74
N ALA A 72 1.57 4.49 -2.00
CA ALA A 72 2.16 5.32 -3.04
C ALA A 72 1.25 6.52 -3.40
N SER A 73 -0.06 6.30 -3.49
CA SER A 73 -1.06 7.35 -3.72
C SER A 73 -1.07 8.38 -2.59
N GLU A 74 -0.95 7.92 -1.35
CA GLU A 74 -0.77 8.79 -0.18
C GLU A 74 0.48 9.67 -0.32
N ARG A 75 1.65 9.07 -0.61
CA ARG A 75 2.90 9.84 -0.75
C ARG A 75 2.87 10.79 -1.95
N ALA A 76 2.28 10.37 -3.06
CA ALA A 76 2.08 11.20 -4.24
C ALA A 76 1.22 12.43 -3.91
N ALA A 77 0.11 12.25 -3.17
CA ALA A 77 -0.75 13.34 -2.71
C ALA A 77 -0.05 14.31 -1.73
N MET A 78 0.93 13.83 -0.96
CA MET A 78 1.76 14.68 -0.10
C MET A 78 2.74 15.56 -0.90
N GLY A 79 3.18 15.07 -2.06
CA GLY A 79 4.07 15.74 -3.00
C GLY A 79 5.57 15.53 -2.73
N PRO A 80 6.46 15.95 -3.64
CA PRO A 80 7.89 15.57 -3.64
C PRO A 80 8.68 16.07 -2.42
N LYS A 81 8.14 17.04 -1.65
CA LYS A 81 8.83 17.60 -0.48
C LYS A 81 8.95 16.63 0.70
N VAL A 82 8.19 15.53 0.71
CA VAL A 82 8.21 14.54 1.79
C VAL A 82 9.29 13.47 1.62
N TYR A 83 9.97 13.46 0.49
CA TYR A 83 11.01 12.49 0.18
C TYR A 83 12.36 13.01 0.66
N ALA A 84 13.16 12.09 1.18
CA ALA A 84 14.58 12.29 1.38
C ALA A 84 15.33 11.01 0.97
N THR A 85 16.47 11.17 0.30
CA THR A 85 17.31 10.03 -0.09
C THR A 85 18.40 9.78 0.95
N ALA A 86 18.97 8.57 0.94
CA ALA A 86 20.06 8.21 1.85
C ALA A 86 21.30 9.11 1.70
N ALA A 87 21.55 9.59 0.48
CA ALA A 87 22.68 10.48 0.14
C ALA A 87 22.52 11.91 0.69
N GLN A 88 21.29 12.33 1.06
CA GLN A 88 21.04 13.66 1.60
C GLN A 88 21.43 13.76 3.07
N ASP A 89 21.83 14.97 3.50
CA ASP A 89 22.25 15.23 4.87
C ASP A 89 21.10 15.13 5.90
N ALA A 90 21.45 15.12 7.19
CA ALA A 90 20.48 15.01 8.27
C ALA A 90 19.46 16.18 8.27
N LYS A 91 19.86 17.36 7.81
CA LYS A 91 18.99 18.54 7.75
C LYS A 91 17.90 18.38 6.68
N ALA A 92 18.25 17.86 5.51
CA ALA A 92 17.33 17.55 4.43
C ALA A 92 16.34 16.46 4.84
N ARG A 93 16.82 15.37 5.47
CA ARG A 93 15.94 14.32 6.02
C ARG A 93 14.95 14.89 7.05
N ARG A 94 15.44 15.73 7.96
CA ARG A 94 14.57 16.39 8.95
C ARG A 94 13.53 17.31 8.30
N ALA A 95 13.91 18.03 7.25
CA ALA A 95 12.99 18.87 6.50
C ALA A 95 11.89 18.05 5.81
N ALA A 96 12.24 16.90 5.24
CA ALA A 96 11.29 15.96 4.63
C ALA A 96 10.33 15.36 5.67
N GLU A 97 10.81 14.97 6.85
CA GLU A 97 9.96 14.51 7.96
C GLU A 97 8.94 15.57 8.40
N ILE A 98 9.39 16.82 8.53
CA ILE A 98 8.50 17.94 8.89
C ILE A 98 7.46 18.17 7.78
N ALA A 99 7.88 18.09 6.51
CA ALA A 99 6.97 18.19 5.38
C ALA A 99 5.95 17.04 5.37
N TYR A 100 6.38 15.81 5.66
CA TYR A 100 5.53 14.63 5.78
C TYR A 100 4.44 14.83 6.82
N ARG A 101 4.81 15.23 8.04
CA ARG A 101 3.85 15.47 9.15
C ARG A 101 2.84 16.55 8.78
N LYS A 102 3.28 17.64 8.15
CA LYS A 102 2.39 18.72 7.68
C LYS A 102 1.48 18.25 6.55
N ALA A 103 1.97 17.41 5.66
CA ALA A 103 1.19 16.89 4.54
C ALA A 103 0.12 15.89 4.98
N LYS A 104 0.41 15.06 6.00
CA LYS A 104 -0.54 14.09 6.56
C LYS A 104 -1.85 14.72 7.07
N ALA A 105 -1.80 15.99 7.50
CA ALA A 105 -2.97 16.74 7.95
C ALA A 105 -3.77 17.39 6.80
N ARG A 106 -3.33 17.28 5.54
CA ARG A 106 -4.03 17.91 4.41
C ARG A 106 -5.30 17.14 4.03
N PRO A 107 -6.40 17.84 3.70
CA PRO A 107 -7.64 17.19 3.25
C PRO A 107 -7.46 16.25 2.05
N ALA A 108 -6.58 16.58 1.11
CA ALA A 108 -6.31 15.75 -0.07
C ALA A 108 -5.56 14.43 0.26
N VAL A 109 -4.89 14.35 1.41
CA VAL A 109 -4.14 13.16 1.83
C VAL A 109 -5.02 12.24 2.69
N ARG A 110 -5.99 12.81 3.41
CA ARG A 110 -6.83 12.08 4.36
C ARG A 110 -7.54 10.86 3.77
N PRO A 111 -8.17 10.90 2.57
CA PRO A 111 -8.79 9.73 1.97
C PRO A 111 -7.82 8.56 1.80
N TRP A 112 -6.58 8.85 1.39
CA TRP A 112 -5.56 7.81 1.21
C TRP A 112 -5.03 7.26 2.53
N THR A 113 -4.92 8.09 3.57
CA THR A 113 -4.61 7.60 4.93
C THR A 113 -5.68 6.61 5.39
N ASP A 114 -6.95 7.00 5.27
CA ASP A 114 -8.08 6.17 5.69
C ASP A 114 -8.17 4.88 4.84
N GLU A 115 -7.80 4.96 3.56
CA GLU A 115 -7.71 3.80 2.66
C GLU A 115 -6.62 2.81 3.07
N VAL A 116 -5.40 3.30 3.32
CA VAL A 116 -4.27 2.48 3.78
C VAL A 116 -4.61 1.77 5.08
N ASP A 117 -5.22 2.47 6.03
CA ASP A 117 -5.62 1.88 7.31
C ASP A 117 -6.70 0.81 7.10
N ARG A 118 -7.71 1.08 6.26
CA ARG A 118 -8.75 0.09 5.91
C ARG A 118 -8.15 -1.18 5.28
N LEU A 119 -7.24 -1.04 4.32
CA LEU A 119 -6.59 -2.16 3.63
C LEU A 119 -5.70 -2.97 4.57
N ARG A 120 -4.97 -2.31 5.48
CA ARG A 120 -4.18 -2.99 6.52
C ARG A 120 -5.07 -3.80 7.45
N THR A 121 -6.18 -3.23 7.91
CA THR A 121 -7.15 -3.93 8.75
C THR A 121 -7.74 -5.13 8.03
N ALA A 122 -8.18 -4.97 6.77
CA ALA A 122 -8.73 -6.06 5.97
C ALA A 122 -7.72 -7.20 5.77
N ARG A 123 -6.46 -6.86 5.46
CA ARG A 123 -5.40 -7.85 5.30
C ARG A 123 -5.10 -8.59 6.61
N GLU A 124 -5.01 -7.88 7.72
CA GLU A 124 -4.75 -8.53 9.00
C GLU A 124 -5.92 -9.45 9.41
N ALA A 125 -7.17 -9.03 9.18
CA ALA A 125 -8.33 -9.90 9.38
C ALA A 125 -8.26 -11.19 8.55
N HIS A 126 -7.88 -11.10 7.26
CA HIS A 126 -7.62 -12.26 6.41
C HIS A 126 -6.55 -13.17 7.02
N ARG A 127 -5.39 -12.61 7.40
CA ARG A 127 -4.29 -13.39 7.99
C ARG A 127 -4.66 -14.06 9.31
N LEU A 128 -5.53 -13.45 10.12
CA LEU A 128 -6.01 -14.03 11.37
C LEU A 128 -7.01 -15.17 11.13
N SER A 129 -7.92 -15.03 10.16
CA SER A 129 -8.90 -16.08 9.81
C SER A 129 -8.26 -17.37 9.32
N PHE A 130 -7.06 -17.29 8.74
CA PHE A 130 -6.32 -18.45 8.25
C PHE A 130 -5.48 -19.14 9.34
N LYS A 131 -4.94 -18.39 10.31
CA LYS A 131 -4.11 -18.95 11.40
C LYS A 131 -4.92 -19.77 12.41
N THR A 132 -6.25 -19.65 12.42
CA THR A 132 -7.11 -20.22 13.46
C THR A 132 -7.63 -21.63 13.19
N VAL A 133 -7.23 -22.31 12.11
CA VAL A 133 -7.47 -23.76 12.00
C VAL A 133 -6.36 -24.49 12.75
N PRO A 134 -6.60 -25.05 13.94
CA PRO A 134 -5.57 -25.81 14.65
C PRO A 134 -5.26 -27.06 13.83
N ALA A 135 -3.99 -27.30 13.54
CA ALA A 135 -3.50 -28.51 12.86
C ALA A 135 -3.65 -29.80 13.72
N ALA A 136 -4.59 -29.84 14.66
CA ALA A 136 -4.78 -30.92 15.63
C ALA A 136 -6.09 -31.72 15.42
N LEU A 137 -6.75 -31.56 14.27
CA LEU A 137 -7.89 -32.40 13.87
C LEU A 137 -7.72 -32.84 12.41
N GLY A 138 -6.78 -33.75 12.19
CA GLY A 138 -6.57 -34.49 10.95
C GLY A 138 -5.97 -35.84 11.28
#